data_AF-A0A381R6U4-F1
#
_entry.id   AF-A0A381R6U4-F1
#
_cell.length_a   1.000
_cell.length_b   1.000
_cell.length_c   1.000
_cell.angle_alpha   90.00
_cell.angle_beta   90.00
_cell.angle_gamma   90.00
#
_symmetry.space_group_name_H-M   'P 1'
#
loop_
_entity.id
_entity.type
_entity.pdbx_description
1 polymer ?
#
loop_
_entity_poly.entity_id
_entity_poly.type
_entity_poly.pdbx_seq_one_letter_code
_entity_poly.pdbx_strand_id
1 'polypeptide(L)'
;MRNSMKNIFGLVLVASILMLPSCEIPADLNDNPNEITLQDVDASLFLNGAQLANIMIQNSHVNRITGMFSGQLVGYTSLYSNIYGYSLSTVESNDEWNGCYTGVLTNVRHIREAAADNKLLTGIAQVMEAHAVGTLAMLMGDVPYSEVLTDVEDPKFDSQVSVLNAVSSLLDGAITDLGSAGGPTSVLESYDLYYGGDKDKWLAAAYTLKARYALIQSDYGAALSAADNGISSSADDMNFVPRGDAATADGDKNLFNEIISGSRTGDLGNNGSFLLEILNDSTANYRGNAKT
;
A
#
# COMPACT_ATOMS: atom_id res chain seq x y z
N MET A 1 -33.46 -76.87 22.40
CA MET A 1 -34.01 -75.51 22.59
C MET A 1 -33.01 -74.51 23.17
N ARG A 2 -32.15 -74.86 24.14
CA ARG A 2 -31.19 -73.92 24.79
C ARG A 2 -30.14 -73.28 23.88
N ASN A 3 -29.68 -73.95 22.80
CA ASN A 3 -28.73 -73.36 21.83
C ASN A 3 -29.41 -72.47 20.77
N SER A 4 -30.70 -72.68 20.49
CA SER A 4 -31.45 -71.86 19.52
C SER A 4 -31.82 -70.49 20.11
N MET A 5 -32.15 -70.43 21.40
CA MET A 5 -32.40 -69.14 22.09
C MET A 5 -31.15 -68.28 22.25
N LYS A 6 -29.95 -68.88 22.37
CA LYS A 6 -28.67 -68.16 22.40
C LYS A 6 -28.35 -67.48 21.06
N ASN A 7 -28.68 -68.13 19.96
CA ASN A 7 -28.46 -67.59 18.62
C ASN A 7 -29.46 -66.47 18.29
N ILE A 8 -30.70 -66.59 18.76
CA ILE A 8 -31.73 -65.53 18.61
C ILE A 8 -31.38 -64.29 19.43
N PHE A 9 -30.89 -64.46 20.66
CA PHE A 9 -30.47 -63.32 21.49
C PHE A 9 -29.26 -62.57 20.90
N GLY A 10 -28.32 -63.30 20.30
CA GLY A 10 -27.19 -62.72 19.57
C GLY A 10 -27.62 -61.93 18.33
N LEU A 11 -28.58 -62.46 17.57
CA LEU A 11 -29.13 -61.78 16.38
C LEU A 11 -29.90 -60.50 16.74
N VAL A 12 -30.67 -60.50 17.82
CA VAL A 12 -31.38 -59.30 18.31
C VAL A 12 -30.39 -58.25 18.82
N LEU A 13 -29.33 -58.64 19.53
CA LEU A 13 -28.31 -57.70 20.00
C LEU A 13 -27.55 -57.03 18.84
N VAL A 14 -27.22 -57.79 17.78
CA VAL A 14 -26.57 -57.25 16.57
C VAL A 14 -27.51 -56.34 15.79
N ALA A 15 -28.79 -56.69 15.68
CA ALA A 15 -29.79 -55.84 15.03
C ALA A 15 -30.03 -54.51 15.80
N SER A 16 -29.98 -54.53 17.13
CA SER A 16 -30.12 -53.33 17.97
C SER A 16 -28.92 -52.39 17.88
N ILE A 17 -27.71 -52.91 17.64
CA ILE A 17 -26.50 -52.10 17.45
C ILE A 17 -26.50 -51.41 16.07
N LEU A 18 -27.15 -52.02 15.07
CA LEU A 18 -27.30 -51.46 13.72
C LEU A 18 -28.37 -50.35 13.61
N MET A 19 -29.15 -50.11 14.67
CA MET A 19 -30.18 -49.05 14.72
C MET A 19 -29.76 -47.81 15.50
N LEU A 20 -28.49 -47.67 15.89
CA LEU A 20 -28.01 -46.43 16.47
C LEU A 20 -28.04 -45.33 15.39
N PRO A 21 -28.79 -44.23 15.57
CA PRO A 21 -28.75 -43.13 14.62
C PRO A 21 -27.33 -42.57 14.61
N SER A 22 -26.64 -42.72 13.47
CA SER A 22 -25.43 -41.97 13.21
C SER A 22 -25.83 -40.50 13.21
N CYS A 23 -25.45 -39.76 14.25
CA CYS A 23 -25.47 -38.31 14.16
C CYS A 23 -24.47 -37.93 13.08
N GLU A 24 -24.96 -37.54 11.91
CA GLU A 24 -24.13 -36.80 10.97
C GLU A 24 -23.74 -35.51 11.68
N ILE A 25 -22.43 -35.33 11.89
CA ILE A 25 -21.90 -34.05 12.34
C ILE A 25 -22.19 -33.08 11.19
N PRO A 26 -23.02 -32.05 11.40
CA PRO A 26 -23.28 -31.05 10.37
C PRO A 26 -21.95 -30.45 9.94
N ALA A 27 -21.73 -30.30 8.63
CA ALA A 27 -20.47 -29.76 8.10
C ALA A 27 -20.18 -28.34 8.61
N ASP A 28 -21.24 -27.64 9.02
CA ASP A 28 -21.29 -26.28 9.57
C ASP A 28 -21.24 -26.23 11.10
N LEU A 29 -20.99 -27.35 11.81
CA LEU A 29 -20.96 -27.36 13.28
C LEU A 29 -19.90 -26.41 13.87
N ASN A 30 -18.80 -26.19 13.13
CA ASN A 30 -17.72 -25.29 13.50
C ASN A 30 -17.81 -23.93 12.80
N ASP A 31 -18.81 -23.69 11.96
CA ASP A 31 -19.00 -22.38 11.33
C ASP A 31 -19.48 -21.42 12.41
N ASN A 32 -18.69 -20.39 12.69
CA ASN A 32 -19.04 -19.42 13.72
C ASN A 32 -20.14 -18.51 13.14
N PRO A 33 -21.37 -18.51 13.69
CA PRO A 33 -22.47 -17.73 13.14
C PRO A 33 -22.28 -16.21 13.30
N ASN A 34 -21.25 -15.77 14.01
CA ASN A 34 -20.81 -14.38 14.10
C ASN A 34 -19.47 -14.12 13.39
N GLU A 35 -18.99 -15.06 12.60
CA GLU A 35 -17.80 -14.87 11.78
C GLU A 35 -18.12 -13.86 10.69
N ILE A 36 -17.42 -12.73 10.73
CA ILE A 36 -17.42 -11.78 9.63
C ILE A 36 -16.42 -12.32 8.62
N THR A 37 -16.91 -12.76 7.47
CA THR A 37 -16.06 -13.19 6.36
C THR A 37 -15.69 -11.99 5.50
N LEU A 38 -14.68 -12.14 4.63
CA LEU A 38 -14.31 -11.10 3.66
C LEU A 38 -15.48 -10.71 2.74
N GLN A 39 -16.45 -11.62 2.52
CA GLN A 39 -17.62 -11.36 1.69
C GLN A 39 -18.66 -10.48 2.38
N ASP A 40 -18.60 -10.36 3.71
CA ASP A 40 -19.53 -9.56 4.52
C ASP A 40 -19.08 -8.09 4.63
N VAL A 41 -17.88 -7.75 4.14
CA VAL A 41 -17.28 -6.41 4.23
C VAL A 41 -17.31 -5.74 2.86
N ASP A 42 -17.88 -4.54 2.79
CA ASP A 42 -17.86 -3.74 1.55
C ASP A 42 -16.42 -3.48 1.10
N ALA A 43 -16.12 -3.80 -0.17
CA ALA A 43 -14.79 -3.64 -0.76
C ALA A 43 -14.21 -2.23 -0.55
N SER A 44 -15.07 -1.20 -0.53
CA SER A 44 -14.67 0.20 -0.34
C SER A 44 -14.02 0.45 1.03
N LEU A 45 -14.31 -0.38 2.04
CA LEU A 45 -13.72 -0.28 3.38
C LEU A 45 -12.25 -0.68 3.41
N PHE A 46 -11.82 -1.55 2.48
CA PHE A 46 -10.42 -1.93 2.35
C PHE A 46 -9.56 -0.83 1.70
N LEU A 47 -10.19 0.11 0.99
CA LEU A 47 -9.46 1.19 0.31
C LEU A 47 -8.74 2.09 1.31
N ASN A 48 -9.41 2.45 2.40
CA ASN A 48 -8.81 3.32 3.42
C ASN A 48 -7.56 2.68 4.05
N GLY A 49 -7.63 1.39 4.38
CA GLY A 49 -6.49 0.62 4.89
C GLY A 49 -5.32 0.59 3.91
N ALA A 50 -5.58 0.33 2.63
CA ALA A 50 -4.55 0.38 1.58
C ALA A 50 -3.93 1.78 1.43
N GLN A 51 -4.75 2.84 1.50
CA GLN A 51 -4.28 4.22 1.39
C GLN A 51 -3.40 4.62 2.57
N LEU A 52 -3.80 4.29 3.81
CA LEU A 52 -2.98 4.52 5.01
C LEU A 52 -1.66 3.75 4.96
N ALA A 53 -1.69 2.48 4.55
CA ALA A 53 -0.46 1.70 4.36
C ALA A 53 0.48 2.37 3.35
N ASN A 54 -0.05 2.82 2.20
CA ASN A 54 0.77 3.52 1.21
C ASN A 54 1.28 4.88 1.73
N ILE A 55 0.50 5.62 2.52
CA ILE A 55 0.96 6.89 3.15
C ILE A 55 2.21 6.61 4.00
N MET A 56 2.23 5.51 4.75
CA MET A 56 3.40 5.11 5.53
C MET A 56 4.60 4.80 4.63
N ILE A 57 4.40 4.08 3.52
CA ILE A 57 5.47 3.78 2.54
C ILE A 57 6.09 5.08 1.99
N GLN A 58 5.26 6.05 1.62
CA GLN A 58 5.72 7.25 0.94
C GLN A 58 6.32 8.31 1.89
N ASN A 59 5.83 8.40 3.13
CA ASN A 59 6.07 9.56 4.00
C ASN A 59 6.64 9.22 5.39
N SER A 60 7.00 7.95 5.66
CA SER A 60 7.50 7.54 6.98
C SER A 60 9.03 7.47 7.04
N HIS A 61 9.59 6.36 7.50
CA HIS A 61 10.98 6.26 7.93
C HIS A 61 11.92 6.31 6.74
N VAL A 62 11.68 5.52 5.70
CA VAL A 62 12.53 5.50 4.51
C VAL A 62 12.53 6.84 3.78
N ASN A 63 11.42 7.61 3.81
CA ASN A 63 11.38 8.97 3.26
C ASN A 63 12.38 9.92 3.94
N ARG A 64 12.52 9.83 5.28
CA ARG A 64 13.52 10.61 6.01
C ARG A 64 14.95 10.17 5.68
N ILE A 65 15.16 8.85 5.51
CA ILE A 65 16.46 8.31 5.12
C ILE A 65 16.87 8.81 3.74
N THR A 66 15.97 8.75 2.75
CA THR A 66 16.26 9.26 1.40
C THR A 66 16.46 10.78 1.41
N GLY A 67 15.75 11.51 2.26
CA GLY A 67 15.99 12.94 2.52
C GLY A 67 17.41 13.21 3.03
N MET A 68 17.94 12.37 3.92
CA MET A 68 19.33 12.47 4.38
C MET A 68 20.34 12.19 3.26
N PHE A 69 20.13 11.13 2.47
CA PHE A 69 21.06 10.73 1.42
C PHE A 69 21.00 11.60 0.16
N SER A 70 19.87 12.27 -0.08
CA SER A 70 19.73 13.28 -1.13
C SER A 70 20.23 14.67 -0.70
N GLY A 71 20.68 14.83 0.55
CA GLY A 71 21.20 16.08 1.08
C GLY A 71 20.12 17.10 1.49
N GLN A 72 18.86 16.70 1.57
CA GLN A 72 17.77 17.54 2.06
C GLN A 72 17.79 17.67 3.59
N LEU A 73 18.16 16.58 4.28
CA LEU A 73 18.17 16.48 5.73
C LEU A 73 19.55 16.13 6.27
N VAL A 74 19.74 16.39 7.57
CA VAL A 74 20.92 16.04 8.36
C VAL A 74 20.47 15.31 9.61
N GLY A 75 21.05 14.13 9.86
CA GLY A 75 20.89 13.41 11.12
C GLY A 75 21.92 13.89 12.14
N TYR A 76 21.47 14.53 13.23
CA TYR A 76 22.35 15.19 14.19
C TYR A 76 22.81 14.28 15.33
N THR A 77 21.92 13.41 15.84
CA THR A 77 22.23 12.53 16.97
C THR A 77 21.44 11.22 16.90
N SER A 78 21.68 10.32 17.85
CA SER A 78 20.93 9.07 18.05
C SER A 78 20.89 8.19 16.79
N LEU A 79 19.74 7.55 16.51
CA LEU A 79 19.52 6.71 15.33
C LEU A 79 19.84 7.46 14.03
N TYR A 80 19.37 8.70 13.89
CA TYR A 80 19.48 9.44 12.63
C TYR A 80 20.92 9.88 12.33
N SER A 81 21.77 10.14 13.32
CA SER A 81 23.21 10.38 13.07
C SER A 81 23.92 9.15 12.50
N ASN A 82 23.61 7.96 13.03
CA ASN A 82 24.18 6.72 12.51
C ASN A 82 23.74 6.48 11.06
N ILE A 83 22.44 6.63 10.78
CA ILE A 83 21.91 6.47 9.42
C ILE A 83 22.53 7.51 8.47
N TYR A 84 22.63 8.78 8.88
CA TYR A 84 23.27 9.83 8.08
C TYR A 84 24.74 9.50 7.76
N GLY A 85 25.44 8.84 8.68
CA GLY A 85 26.77 8.27 8.48
C GLY A 85 26.80 6.96 7.68
N TYR A 86 25.72 6.60 6.99
CA TYR A 86 25.54 5.37 6.21
C TYR A 86 25.60 4.07 7.03
N SER A 87 25.40 4.15 8.36
CA SER A 87 25.21 2.99 9.21
C SER A 87 23.72 2.63 9.25
N LEU A 88 23.29 1.89 8.22
CA LEU A 88 21.91 1.44 8.05
C LEU A 88 21.75 -0.04 8.43
N SER A 89 20.69 -0.37 9.17
CA SER A 89 20.34 -1.74 9.50
C SER A 89 19.25 -2.26 8.54
N THR A 90 19.09 -3.59 8.43
CA THR A 90 18.03 -4.16 7.59
C THR A 90 16.62 -3.92 8.13
N VAL A 91 16.48 -3.57 9.42
CA VAL A 91 15.16 -3.36 10.02
C VAL A 91 14.51 -2.02 9.61
N GLU A 92 15.30 -1.07 9.10
CA GLU A 92 14.81 0.27 8.77
C GLU A 92 13.79 0.30 7.61
N SER A 93 13.61 -0.80 6.88
CA SER A 93 12.65 -0.92 5.77
C SER A 93 11.57 -1.97 5.98
N ASN A 94 11.49 -2.57 7.16
CA ASN A 94 10.51 -3.62 7.46
C ASN A 94 9.07 -3.08 7.38
N ASP A 95 8.83 -1.85 7.84
CA ASP A 95 7.50 -1.25 7.87
C ASP A 95 7.01 -0.97 6.45
N GLU A 96 7.86 -0.44 5.57
CA GLU A 96 7.52 -0.20 4.17
C GLU A 96 7.35 -1.51 3.38
N TRP A 97 8.16 -2.52 3.68
CA TRP A 97 8.01 -3.86 3.10
C TRP A 97 6.65 -4.48 3.46
N ASN A 98 6.33 -4.53 4.76
CA ASN A 98 5.04 -5.03 5.25
C ASN A 98 3.88 -4.18 4.74
N GLY A 99 4.02 -2.85 4.81
CA GLY A 99 3.02 -1.91 4.29
C GLY A 99 2.68 -2.17 2.82
N CYS A 100 3.69 -2.47 1.99
CA CYS A 100 3.47 -2.80 0.59
C CYS A 100 2.69 -4.12 0.45
N TYR A 101 3.22 -5.22 0.98
CA TYR A 101 2.70 -6.56 0.70
C TYR A 101 1.41 -6.88 1.47
N THR A 102 1.36 -6.57 2.76
CA THR A 102 0.21 -6.91 3.60
C THR A 102 -0.79 -5.76 3.69
N GLY A 103 -0.30 -4.52 3.68
CA GLY A 103 -1.13 -3.33 3.82
C GLY A 103 -1.77 -2.86 2.51
N VAL A 104 -1.01 -2.81 1.41
CA VAL A 104 -1.52 -2.33 0.12
C VAL A 104 -2.01 -3.51 -0.71
N LEU A 105 -1.13 -4.46 -1.06
CA LEU A 105 -1.39 -5.48 -2.08
C LEU A 105 -2.57 -6.37 -1.74
N THR A 106 -2.63 -6.89 -0.51
CA THR A 106 -3.74 -7.73 -0.04
C THR A 106 -5.07 -7.00 -0.20
N ASN A 107 -5.14 -5.74 0.21
CA ASN A 107 -6.36 -4.95 0.19
C ASN A 107 -6.77 -4.57 -1.23
N VAL A 108 -5.86 -4.02 -2.03
CA VAL A 108 -6.18 -3.52 -3.39
C VAL A 108 -6.49 -4.65 -4.37
N ARG A 109 -5.84 -5.81 -4.25
CA ARG A 109 -6.18 -6.97 -5.10
C ARG A 109 -7.53 -7.57 -4.70
N HIS A 110 -7.81 -7.68 -3.40
CA HIS A 110 -9.14 -8.08 -2.94
C HIS A 110 -10.23 -7.14 -3.46
N ILE A 111 -10.01 -5.82 -3.41
CA ILE A 111 -10.94 -4.83 -3.98
C ILE A 111 -11.22 -5.10 -5.47
N ARG A 112 -10.16 -5.32 -6.26
CA ARG A 112 -10.28 -5.55 -7.71
C ARG A 112 -11.02 -6.85 -8.04
N GLU A 113 -10.96 -7.84 -7.16
CA GLU A 113 -11.72 -9.09 -7.28
C GLU A 113 -13.18 -8.93 -6.84
N ALA A 114 -13.41 -8.37 -5.65
CA ALA A 114 -14.73 -8.25 -5.04
C ALA A 114 -15.62 -7.18 -5.70
N ALA A 115 -15.01 -6.16 -6.32
CA ALA A 115 -15.72 -5.04 -6.94
C ALA A 115 -15.30 -4.81 -8.40
N ALA A 116 -15.05 -5.88 -9.16
CA ALA A 116 -14.56 -5.83 -10.54
C ALA A 116 -15.40 -4.97 -11.51
N ASP A 117 -16.71 -4.86 -11.25
CA ASP A 117 -17.65 -4.04 -12.03
C ASP A 117 -17.61 -2.54 -11.64
N ASN A 118 -17.07 -2.22 -10.46
CA ASN A 118 -16.88 -0.84 -10.02
C ASN A 118 -15.56 -0.29 -10.58
N LYS A 119 -15.66 0.35 -11.75
CA LYS A 119 -14.49 0.87 -12.47
C LYS A 119 -13.76 2.00 -11.75
N LEU A 120 -14.48 2.83 -11.00
CA LEU A 120 -13.85 3.87 -10.20
C LEU A 120 -12.97 3.25 -9.12
N LEU A 121 -13.54 2.35 -8.32
CA LEU A 121 -12.84 1.71 -7.21
C LEU A 121 -11.69 0.80 -7.70
N THR A 122 -11.90 0.04 -8.77
CA THR A 122 -10.86 -0.80 -9.41
C THR A 122 -9.71 0.05 -9.92
N GLY A 123 -10.01 1.17 -10.61
CA GLY A 123 -9.00 2.10 -11.10
C GLY A 123 -8.16 2.71 -9.99
N ILE A 124 -8.80 3.16 -8.90
CA ILE A 124 -8.09 3.67 -7.70
C ILE A 124 -7.19 2.59 -7.11
N ALA A 125 -7.70 1.36 -6.94
CA ALA A 125 -6.93 0.25 -6.39
C ALA A 125 -5.68 -0.07 -7.23
N GLN A 126 -5.79 -0.01 -8.56
CA GLN A 126 -4.65 -0.19 -9.47
C GLN A 126 -3.60 0.93 -9.31
N VAL A 127 -4.02 2.20 -9.17
CA VAL A 127 -3.09 3.31 -8.90
C VAL A 127 -2.35 3.09 -7.59
N MET A 128 -3.05 2.66 -6.54
CA MET A 128 -2.46 2.41 -5.22
C MET A 128 -1.44 1.27 -5.24
N GLU A 129 -1.77 0.15 -5.90
CA GLU A 129 -0.85 -0.98 -6.09
C GLU A 129 0.42 -0.53 -6.83
N ALA A 130 0.24 0.18 -7.95
CA ALA A 130 1.35 0.68 -8.75
C ALA A 130 2.26 1.62 -7.93
N HIS A 131 1.67 2.56 -7.17
CA HIS A 131 2.40 3.51 -6.36
C HIS A 131 3.27 2.81 -5.30
N ALA A 132 2.70 1.86 -4.55
CA ALA A 132 3.41 1.14 -3.50
C ALA A 132 4.54 0.27 -4.07
N VAL A 133 4.23 -0.59 -5.04
CA VAL A 133 5.19 -1.54 -5.62
C VAL A 133 6.27 -0.83 -6.40
N GLY A 134 5.92 0.17 -7.19
CA GLY A 134 6.90 0.99 -7.92
C GLY A 134 7.86 1.67 -6.97
N THR A 135 7.37 2.16 -5.82
CA THR A 135 8.23 2.76 -4.78
C THR A 135 9.19 1.75 -4.18
N LEU A 136 8.70 0.56 -3.84
CA LEU A 136 9.54 -0.51 -3.30
C LEU A 136 10.65 -0.92 -4.29
N ALA A 137 10.29 -1.12 -5.56
CA ALA A 137 11.27 -1.46 -6.60
C ALA A 137 12.32 -0.36 -6.79
N MET A 138 11.93 0.92 -6.79
CA MET A 138 12.88 2.04 -6.91
C MET A 138 13.85 2.13 -5.72
N LEU A 139 13.41 1.76 -4.52
CA LEU A 139 14.23 1.79 -3.30
C LEU A 139 15.13 0.57 -3.15
N MET A 140 14.65 -0.61 -3.54
CA MET A 140 15.26 -1.90 -3.20
C MET A 140 15.81 -2.68 -4.40
N GLY A 141 15.50 -2.26 -5.62
CA GLY A 141 15.86 -2.98 -6.84
C GLY A 141 14.84 -4.07 -7.15
N ASP A 142 15.32 -5.31 -7.21
CA ASP A 142 14.48 -6.48 -7.50
C ASP A 142 13.59 -6.77 -6.29
N VAL A 143 12.30 -7.05 -6.53
CA VAL A 143 11.30 -7.30 -5.48
C VAL A 143 10.28 -8.35 -5.94
N PRO A 144 9.68 -9.13 -5.04
CA PRO A 144 8.59 -10.03 -5.41
C PRO A 144 7.37 -9.27 -5.96
N TYR A 145 6.83 -9.70 -7.11
CA TYR A 145 5.61 -9.09 -7.65
C TYR A 145 4.72 -10.02 -8.47
N SER A 146 5.27 -10.80 -9.42
CA SER A 146 4.47 -11.63 -10.32
C SER A 146 3.83 -12.84 -9.64
N GLU A 147 4.43 -13.30 -8.54
CA GLU A 147 4.01 -14.51 -7.80
C GLU A 147 3.41 -14.20 -6.43
N VAL A 148 3.39 -12.93 -6.00
CA VAL A 148 2.86 -12.57 -4.68
C VAL A 148 1.35 -12.74 -4.63
N LEU A 149 0.84 -13.15 -3.48
CA LEU A 149 -0.59 -13.44 -3.25
C LEU A 149 -1.14 -14.48 -4.25
N THR A 150 -0.33 -15.48 -4.56
CA THR A 150 -0.72 -16.69 -5.29
C THR A 150 -0.47 -17.92 -4.41
N ASP A 151 -0.65 -19.13 -4.95
CA ASP A 151 -0.34 -20.38 -4.25
C ASP A 151 1.16 -20.64 -4.05
N VAL A 152 2.04 -19.75 -4.53
CA VAL A 152 3.49 -19.84 -4.36
C VAL A 152 3.90 -19.37 -2.96
N GLU A 153 4.41 -20.28 -2.14
CA GLU A 153 4.85 -20.01 -0.75
C GLU A 153 6.03 -19.04 -0.65
N ASP A 154 7.02 -19.20 -1.55
CA ASP A 154 8.22 -18.34 -1.64
C ASP A 154 8.26 -17.62 -3.00
N PRO A 155 7.54 -16.49 -3.16
CA PRO A 155 7.53 -15.74 -4.41
C PRO A 155 8.93 -15.30 -4.84
N LYS A 156 9.26 -15.51 -6.11
CA LYS A 156 10.54 -15.04 -6.67
C LYS A 156 10.63 -13.51 -6.68
N PHE A 157 11.86 -13.02 -6.65
CA PHE A 157 12.16 -11.61 -6.87
C PHE A 157 12.16 -11.34 -8.38
N ASP A 158 11.30 -10.43 -8.82
CA ASP A 158 11.31 -9.94 -10.19
C ASP A 158 12.29 -8.79 -10.34
N SER A 159 12.89 -8.66 -11.53
CA SER A 159 13.82 -7.58 -11.77
C SER A 159 13.17 -6.21 -11.62
N GLN A 160 13.89 -5.21 -11.11
CA GLN A 160 13.39 -3.84 -10.97
C GLN A 160 12.71 -3.34 -12.25
N VAL A 161 13.33 -3.56 -13.40
CA VAL A 161 12.80 -3.18 -14.72
C VAL A 161 11.50 -3.92 -15.04
N SER A 162 11.42 -5.22 -14.76
CA SER A 162 10.20 -6.01 -14.96
C SER A 162 9.06 -5.47 -14.09
N VAL A 163 9.34 -5.17 -12.82
CA VAL A 163 8.35 -4.62 -11.88
C VAL A 163 7.87 -3.25 -12.35
N LEU A 164 8.77 -2.33 -12.71
CA LEU A 164 8.42 -0.99 -13.20
C LEU A 164 7.57 -1.04 -14.49
N ASN A 165 7.85 -1.97 -15.39
CA ASN A 165 7.04 -2.18 -16.60
C ASN A 165 5.67 -2.76 -16.28
N ALA A 166 5.59 -3.68 -15.31
CA ALA A 166 4.34 -4.29 -14.90
C ALA A 166 3.42 -3.30 -14.16
N VAL A 167 3.95 -2.47 -13.25
CA VAL A 167 3.15 -1.40 -12.62
C VAL A 167 2.78 -0.29 -13.61
N SER A 168 3.62 0.00 -14.62
CA SER A 168 3.25 0.93 -15.70
C SER A 168 2.09 0.40 -16.55
N SER A 169 2.09 -0.91 -16.84
CA SER A 169 0.96 -1.57 -17.51
C SER A 169 -0.30 -1.63 -16.64
N LEU A 170 -0.13 -1.78 -15.31
CA LEU A 170 -1.23 -1.69 -14.37
C LEU A 170 -1.87 -0.30 -14.37
N LEU A 171 -1.06 0.76 -14.49
CA LEU A 171 -1.54 2.14 -14.63
C LEU A 171 -2.27 2.38 -15.96
N ASP A 172 -1.94 1.68 -17.04
CA ASP A 172 -2.74 1.72 -18.27
C ASP A 172 -4.15 1.14 -18.06
N GLY A 173 -4.24 0.06 -17.28
CA GLY A 173 -5.52 -0.47 -16.79
C GLY A 173 -6.28 0.57 -15.96
N ALA A 174 -5.59 1.22 -15.01
CA ALA A 174 -6.19 2.25 -14.16
C ALA A 174 -6.74 3.42 -14.97
N ILE A 175 -5.97 3.94 -15.94
CA ILE A 175 -6.38 5.02 -16.85
C ILE A 175 -7.64 4.62 -17.62
N THR A 176 -7.70 3.38 -18.10
CA THR A 176 -8.86 2.85 -18.83
C THR A 176 -10.10 2.77 -17.93
N ASP A 177 -9.96 2.16 -16.74
CA ASP A 177 -11.06 1.98 -15.81
C ASP A 177 -11.58 3.35 -15.30
N LEU A 178 -10.69 4.26 -14.89
CA LEU A 178 -11.04 5.62 -14.45
C LEU A 178 -11.67 6.45 -15.58
N GLY A 179 -11.18 6.33 -16.81
CA GLY A 179 -11.76 7.02 -17.97
C GLY A 179 -13.20 6.57 -18.26
N SER A 180 -13.51 5.30 -18.01
CA SER A 180 -14.85 4.71 -18.18
C SER A 180 -15.77 4.88 -16.96
N ALA A 181 -15.23 5.28 -15.82
CA ALA A 181 -15.96 5.35 -14.56
C ALA A 181 -17.02 6.48 -14.54
N GLY A 182 -18.09 6.23 -13.78
CA GLY A 182 -19.03 7.27 -13.37
C GLY A 182 -18.41 8.27 -12.38
N GLY A 183 -19.20 9.24 -11.94
CA GLY A 183 -18.76 10.21 -10.93
C GLY A 183 -18.53 9.60 -9.53
N PRO A 184 -18.07 10.40 -8.56
CA PRO A 184 -17.87 9.96 -7.18
C PRO A 184 -19.16 9.40 -6.57
N THR A 185 -19.00 8.41 -5.69
CA THR A 185 -20.09 7.85 -4.89
C THR A 185 -19.99 8.37 -3.46
N SER A 186 -21.12 8.45 -2.75
CA SER A 186 -21.15 8.90 -1.34
C SER A 186 -20.26 8.05 -0.42
N VAL A 187 -20.03 6.78 -0.79
CA VAL A 187 -19.12 5.88 -0.09
C VAL A 187 -17.68 6.37 -0.27
N LEU A 188 -17.24 6.62 -1.51
CA LEU A 188 -15.87 7.04 -1.79
C LEU A 188 -15.55 8.45 -1.26
N GLU A 189 -16.53 9.34 -1.16
CA GLU A 189 -16.34 10.64 -0.48
C GLU A 189 -15.83 10.51 0.96
N SER A 190 -16.17 9.39 1.63
CA SER A 190 -15.78 9.14 3.03
C SER A 190 -14.50 8.31 3.18
N TYR A 191 -14.24 7.40 2.22
CA TYR A 191 -13.18 6.39 2.32
C TYR A 191 -11.95 6.67 1.45
N ASP A 192 -12.07 7.46 0.40
CA ASP A 192 -10.92 7.95 -0.35
C ASP A 192 -10.29 9.16 0.35
N LEU A 193 -9.11 8.93 0.92
CA LEU A 193 -8.34 9.90 1.69
C LEU A 193 -7.68 10.99 0.86
N TYR A 194 -7.55 10.82 -0.47
CA TYR A 194 -6.82 11.76 -1.32
C TYR A 194 -7.76 12.69 -2.08
N TYR A 195 -8.75 12.12 -2.78
CA TYR A 195 -9.54 12.88 -3.76
C TYR A 195 -11.05 12.72 -3.58
N GLY A 196 -11.51 12.05 -2.53
CA GLY A 196 -12.95 11.86 -2.27
C GLY A 196 -13.70 11.18 -3.42
N GLY A 197 -13.01 10.33 -4.20
CA GLY A 197 -13.57 9.66 -5.38
C GLY A 197 -13.55 10.49 -6.66
N ASP A 198 -12.88 11.65 -6.70
CA ASP A 198 -12.72 12.43 -7.93
C ASP A 198 -11.84 11.68 -8.94
N LYS A 199 -12.51 11.12 -9.96
CA LYS A 199 -11.85 10.28 -10.97
C LYS A 199 -10.83 11.04 -11.81
N ASP A 200 -11.02 12.34 -12.04
CA ASP A 200 -10.14 13.11 -12.92
C ASP A 200 -8.81 13.40 -12.20
N LYS A 201 -8.85 13.63 -10.88
CA LYS A 201 -7.64 13.70 -10.05
C LYS A 201 -6.91 12.36 -9.95
N TRP A 202 -7.64 11.25 -9.83
CA TRP A 202 -7.04 9.91 -9.88
C TRP A 202 -6.41 9.60 -11.24
N LEU A 203 -7.04 10.04 -12.33
CA LEU A 203 -6.52 9.90 -13.69
C LEU A 203 -5.21 10.67 -13.85
N ALA A 204 -5.19 11.94 -13.41
CA ALA A 204 -3.98 12.77 -13.40
C ALA A 204 -2.86 12.13 -12.55
N ALA A 205 -3.19 11.58 -11.38
CA ALA A 205 -2.22 10.87 -10.56
C ALA A 205 -1.64 9.61 -11.25
N ALA A 206 -2.49 8.84 -11.94
CA ALA A 206 -2.04 7.67 -12.69
C ALA A 206 -1.03 8.07 -13.79
N TYR A 207 -1.32 9.13 -14.55
CA TYR A 207 -0.40 9.69 -15.54
C TYR A 207 0.89 10.22 -14.92
N THR A 208 0.83 10.90 -13.77
CA THR A 208 2.02 11.37 -13.05
C THR A 208 2.93 10.21 -12.60
N LEU A 209 2.36 9.10 -12.12
CA LEU A 209 3.14 7.90 -11.77
C LEU A 209 3.76 7.26 -13.02
N LYS A 210 3.03 7.18 -14.14
CA LYS A 210 3.61 6.74 -15.42
C LYS A 210 4.79 7.60 -15.83
N ALA A 211 4.67 8.92 -15.70
CA ALA A 211 5.76 9.85 -15.99
C ALA A 211 6.98 9.59 -15.10
N ARG A 212 6.76 9.36 -13.79
CA ARG A 212 7.82 9.02 -12.83
C ARG A 212 8.57 7.74 -13.22
N TYR A 213 7.86 6.67 -13.57
CA TYR A 213 8.49 5.40 -13.92
C TYR A 213 9.19 5.43 -15.27
N ALA A 214 8.64 6.14 -16.27
CA ALA A 214 9.32 6.38 -17.53
C ALA A 214 10.61 7.19 -17.34
N LEU A 215 10.56 8.23 -16.49
CA LEU A 215 11.72 9.07 -16.20
C LEU A 215 12.87 8.30 -15.57
N ILE A 216 12.58 7.42 -14.61
CA ILE A 216 13.60 6.57 -13.96
C ILE A 216 14.21 5.57 -14.93
N GLN A 217 13.42 5.08 -15.89
CA GLN A 217 13.93 4.24 -16.98
C GLN A 217 14.62 5.05 -18.11
N SER A 218 14.79 6.36 -17.93
CA SER A 218 15.36 7.29 -18.93
C SER A 218 14.59 7.36 -20.26
N ASP A 219 13.32 6.97 -20.27
CA ASP A 219 12.41 7.20 -21.40
C ASP A 219 11.78 8.58 -21.27
N TYR A 220 12.55 9.60 -21.65
CA TYR A 220 12.13 11.00 -21.54
C TYR A 220 10.92 11.34 -22.41
N GLY A 221 10.74 10.64 -23.55
CA GLY A 221 9.62 10.86 -24.46
C GLY A 221 8.31 10.38 -23.87
N ALA A 222 8.29 9.15 -23.32
CA ALA A 222 7.15 8.63 -22.60
C ALA A 222 6.89 9.42 -21.30
N ALA A 223 7.94 9.84 -20.59
CA ALA A 223 7.80 10.64 -19.38
C ALA A 223 7.11 11.97 -19.66
N LEU A 224 7.53 12.70 -20.69
CA LEU A 224 6.90 13.97 -21.09
C LEU A 224 5.44 13.76 -21.51
N SER A 225 5.18 12.76 -22.37
CA SER A 225 3.83 12.48 -22.87
C SER A 225 2.85 12.14 -21.73
N ALA A 226 3.32 11.39 -20.73
CA ALA A 226 2.53 11.09 -19.53
C ALA A 226 2.36 12.33 -18.64
N ALA A 227 3.42 13.13 -18.44
CA ALA A 227 3.37 14.34 -17.63
C ALA A 227 2.39 15.39 -18.18
N ASP A 228 2.25 15.51 -19.51
CA ASP A 228 1.28 16.41 -20.16
C ASP A 228 -0.18 16.09 -19.80
N ASN A 229 -0.46 14.87 -19.34
CA ASN A 229 -1.78 14.42 -18.86
C ASN A 229 -1.82 14.23 -17.33
N GLY A 230 -0.71 14.51 -16.65
CA GLY A 230 -0.56 14.34 -15.21
C GLY A 230 -1.11 15.51 -14.40
N ILE A 231 -0.84 15.45 -13.10
CA ILE A 231 -1.10 16.55 -12.15
C ILE A 231 -0.40 17.82 -12.67
N SER A 232 -1.20 18.85 -12.97
CA SER A 232 -0.74 20.11 -13.57
C SER A 232 -0.72 21.28 -12.57
N SER A 233 -1.26 21.07 -11.36
CA SER A 233 -1.31 22.08 -10.30
C SER A 233 -1.16 21.44 -8.92
N SER A 234 -0.57 22.16 -7.97
CA SER A 234 -0.41 21.67 -6.59
C SER A 234 -1.73 21.48 -5.83
N ALA A 235 -2.85 22.01 -6.35
CA ALA A 235 -4.17 21.77 -5.77
C ALA A 235 -4.69 20.34 -6.05
N ASP A 236 -4.05 19.65 -6.98
CA ASP A 236 -4.39 18.28 -7.39
C ASP A 236 -3.30 17.28 -7.00
N ASP A 237 -2.35 17.70 -6.16
CA ASP A 237 -1.34 16.82 -5.57
C ASP A 237 -2.01 15.72 -4.72
N MET A 238 -1.42 14.53 -4.75
CA MET A 238 -1.84 13.37 -3.93
C MET A 238 -1.45 13.59 -2.46
N ASN A 239 -2.11 14.55 -1.82
CA ASN A 239 -1.80 14.99 -0.47
C ASN A 239 -2.73 14.31 0.54
N PHE A 240 -2.11 13.68 1.54
CA PHE A 240 -2.84 13.25 2.73
C PHE A 240 -2.76 14.33 3.80
N VAL A 241 -3.92 14.75 4.29
CA VAL A 241 -4.03 15.65 5.45
C VAL A 241 -4.49 14.83 6.66
N PRO A 242 -3.63 14.63 7.67
CA PRO A 242 -4.00 13.93 8.90
C PRO A 242 -5.19 14.60 9.59
N ARG A 243 -6.11 13.79 10.12
CA ARG A 243 -7.37 14.27 10.71
C ARG A 243 -7.23 14.72 12.16
N GLY A 244 -6.13 14.39 12.83
CA GLY A 244 -5.96 14.64 14.25
C GLY A 244 -5.80 16.12 14.57
N ASP A 245 -6.39 16.56 15.68
CA ASP A 245 -6.29 17.95 16.16
C ASP A 245 -4.82 18.32 16.41
N ALA A 246 -4.35 19.39 15.78
CA ALA A 246 -2.98 19.89 15.94
C ALA A 246 -2.58 20.18 17.41
N ALA A 247 -3.55 20.45 18.29
CA ALA A 247 -3.31 20.69 19.71
C ALA A 247 -3.15 19.39 20.55
N THR A 248 -3.52 18.24 20.00
CA THR A 248 -3.40 16.94 20.67
C THR A 248 -2.15 16.22 20.18
N ALA A 249 -1.32 15.69 21.08
CA ALA A 249 -0.09 14.99 20.69
C ALA A 249 -0.34 13.59 20.09
N ASP A 250 -1.46 12.97 20.47
CA ASP A 250 -1.83 11.61 20.07
C ASP A 250 -2.79 11.60 18.86
N GLY A 251 -2.90 10.44 18.19
CA GLY A 251 -3.83 10.19 17.08
C GLY A 251 -3.22 10.44 15.69
N ASP A 252 -4.07 10.72 14.70
CA ASP A 252 -3.64 10.91 13.31
C ASP A 252 -2.74 12.14 13.16
N LYS A 253 -1.44 11.92 12.92
CA LYS A 253 -0.44 12.98 12.74
C LYS A 253 0.29 12.87 11.41
N ASN A 254 0.92 13.97 11.04
CA ASN A 254 1.87 13.97 9.95
C ASN A 254 3.11 13.22 10.44
N LEU A 255 3.39 12.06 9.84
CA LEU A 255 4.46 11.14 10.25
C LEU A 255 5.84 11.81 10.24
N PHE A 256 6.04 12.78 9.35
CA PHE A 256 7.28 13.53 9.28
C PHE A 256 7.39 14.51 10.45
N ASN A 257 6.32 15.31 10.69
CA ASN A 257 6.24 16.29 11.78
C ASN A 257 6.38 15.64 13.16
N GLU A 258 5.80 14.46 13.35
CA GLU A 258 5.90 13.70 14.61
C GLU A 258 7.35 13.46 15.02
N ILE A 259 8.24 13.22 14.06
CA ILE A 259 9.67 13.02 14.34
C ILE A 259 10.39 14.34 14.58
N ILE A 260 10.20 15.34 13.71
CA ILE A 260 10.99 16.58 13.76
C ILE A 260 10.55 17.55 14.87
N SER A 261 9.28 17.49 15.29
CA SER A 261 8.70 18.40 16.29
C SER A 261 8.00 17.67 17.45
N GLY A 262 8.02 16.34 17.45
CA GLY A 262 7.45 15.52 18.51
C GLY A 262 8.50 14.64 19.18
N SER A 263 8.37 13.33 19.00
CA SER A 263 9.03 12.28 19.80
C SER A 263 10.56 12.26 19.67
N ARG A 264 11.13 12.85 18.62
CA ARG A 264 12.58 12.86 18.33
C ARG A 264 13.11 14.24 17.95
N THR A 265 12.50 15.29 18.50
CA THR A 265 12.92 16.68 18.27
C THR A 265 14.42 16.84 18.52
N GLY A 266 15.16 17.31 17.51
CA GLY A 266 16.60 17.52 17.58
C GLY A 266 17.47 16.35 17.07
N ASP A 267 16.91 15.16 16.84
CA ASP A 267 17.67 14.05 16.23
C ASP A 267 17.92 14.27 14.72
N LEU A 268 17.02 14.99 14.04
CA LEU A 268 16.97 15.20 12.59
C LEU A 268 16.53 16.63 12.27
N GLY A 269 17.04 17.21 11.19
CA GLY A 269 16.56 18.50 10.66
C GLY A 269 17.20 18.85 9.33
N ASN A 270 17.14 20.11 8.92
CA ASN A 270 17.70 20.59 7.65
C ASN A 270 18.79 21.66 7.84
N ASN A 271 19.03 22.15 9.05
CA ASN A 271 20.08 23.12 9.30
C ASN A 271 21.46 22.53 8.93
N GLY A 272 22.19 23.22 8.06
CA GLY A 272 23.45 22.74 7.49
C GLY A 272 23.29 21.64 6.44
N SER A 273 22.10 21.39 5.91
CA SER A 273 21.91 20.45 4.80
C SER A 273 22.40 21.03 3.47
N PHE A 274 22.80 20.15 2.56
CA PHE A 274 23.25 20.54 1.22
C PHE A 274 22.16 21.30 0.45
N LEU A 275 20.87 20.92 0.64
CA LEU A 275 19.74 21.65 0.07
C LEU A 275 19.74 23.13 0.49
N LEU A 276 19.93 23.42 1.79
CA LEU A 276 19.98 24.82 2.24
C LEU A 276 21.22 25.56 1.71
N GLU A 277 22.34 24.87 1.54
CA GLU A 277 23.52 25.48 0.91
C GLU A 277 23.25 25.91 -0.53
N ILE A 278 22.68 25.03 -1.36
CA ILE A 278 22.43 25.34 -2.77
C ILE A 278 21.35 26.40 -2.99
N LEU A 279 20.48 26.63 -1.99
CA LEU A 279 19.45 27.66 -2.02
C LEU A 279 19.93 29.00 -1.44
N ASN A 280 21.03 29.02 -0.69
CA ASN A 280 21.56 30.22 -0.04
C ASN A 280 22.62 30.92 -0.93
N ASP A 281 22.30 32.12 -1.40
CA ASP A 281 23.14 32.94 -2.29
C ASP A 281 24.46 33.41 -1.65
N SER A 282 24.58 33.31 -0.34
CA SER A 282 25.81 33.62 0.39
C SER A 282 26.83 32.48 0.41
N THR A 283 26.49 31.29 -0.11
CA THR A 283 27.37 30.12 -0.08
C THR A 283 28.05 29.88 -1.43
N ALA A 284 29.23 29.24 -1.40
CA ALA A 284 29.93 28.83 -2.63
C ALA A 284 29.16 27.74 -3.42
N ASN A 285 28.22 27.06 -2.76
CA ASN A 285 27.42 26.00 -3.34
C ASN A 285 26.09 26.50 -3.92
N TYR A 286 25.78 27.80 -3.87
CA TYR A 286 24.56 28.36 -4.45
C TYR A 286 24.33 27.89 -5.90
N ARG A 287 23.11 27.45 -6.21
CA ARG A 287 22.67 27.00 -7.54
C ARG A 287 21.37 27.66 -8.01
N GLY A 288 20.96 28.77 -7.41
CA GLY A 288 19.78 29.50 -7.89
C GLY A 288 19.98 30.05 -9.31
N ASN A 289 18.88 30.14 -10.04
CA ASN A 289 18.85 30.63 -11.42
C ASN A 289 18.01 31.90 -11.47
N ALA A 290 18.47 32.95 -12.13
CA ALA A 290 17.71 34.21 -12.26
C ALA A 290 16.35 34.06 -13.00
N LYS A 291 16.07 32.90 -13.61
CA LYS A 291 14.81 32.57 -14.29
C LYS A 291 13.75 31.93 -13.39
N THR A 292 14.10 31.61 -12.14
CA THR A 292 13.23 31.04 -11.10
C THR A 292 13.28 31.92 -9.87
#